data_AF-A0A7Y7C245-F1
#
_entry.id   AF-A0A7Y7C245-F1
#
_cell.length_a   1.000
_cell.length_b   1.000
_cell.length_c   1.000
_cell.angle_alpha   90.00
_cell.angle_beta   90.00
_cell.angle_gamma   90.00
#
_symmetry.space_group_name_H-M   'P 1'
#
loop_
_entity.id
_entity.type
_entity.pdbx_description
1 polymer ?
#
loop_
_entity_poly.entity_id
_entity_poly.type
_entity_poly.pdbx_seq_one_letter_code
_entity_poly.pdbx_strand_id
1 'polypeptide(L)'
;MKNLTGVLVFSAVLLLAPGCTRKTGEAPGPSDASAATDEAARTGASKGALGAEDAGTGGTARAAREACVDAWLQKQGLDAYGNPQGTMYAGGTPLFDERTGERTDRLEFIFKSKPEARQACAGDASAE
;
A
#
# COMPACT_ATOMS: atom_id res chain seq x y z
N MET A 1 1.33 -34.14 43.62
CA MET A 1 2.01 -33.20 44.53
C MET A 1 2.03 -31.86 43.84
N LYS A 2 1.38 -30.83 44.43
CA LYS A 2 1.13 -29.52 43.83
C LYS A 2 2.08 -28.52 44.47
N ASN A 3 2.89 -27.81 43.68
CA ASN A 3 3.67 -26.68 44.17
C ASN A 3 3.09 -25.40 43.57
N LEU A 4 2.40 -24.64 44.43
CA LEU A 4 2.02 -23.23 44.25
C LEU A 4 3.10 -22.32 44.85
N THR A 5 3.02 -21.03 44.51
CA THR A 5 3.80 -19.84 44.93
C THR A 5 4.90 -19.43 43.93
N GLY A 6 5.00 -18.19 43.44
CA GLY A 6 4.51 -16.92 44.00
C GLY A 6 4.12 -15.86 42.97
N VAL A 7 3.78 -14.71 43.53
CA VAL A 7 2.79 -13.71 43.12
C VAL A 7 3.48 -12.39 42.77
N LEU A 8 2.97 -11.76 41.70
CA LEU A 8 2.85 -10.32 41.41
C LEU A 8 4.02 -9.35 41.70
N VAL A 9 4.44 -8.61 40.66
CA VAL A 9 4.36 -7.14 40.67
C VAL A 9 3.96 -6.65 39.27
N PHE A 10 2.68 -6.26 39.16
CA PHE A 10 2.14 -5.40 38.11
C PHE A 10 2.80 -4.02 38.24
N SER A 11 3.47 -3.52 37.20
CA SER A 11 3.83 -2.11 37.09
C SER A 11 3.07 -1.49 35.92
N ALA A 12 1.90 -0.97 36.25
CA ALA A 12 1.13 -0.07 35.40
C ALA A 12 1.52 1.37 35.76
N VAL A 13 2.00 2.14 34.78
CA VAL A 13 1.91 3.61 34.82
C VAL A 13 1.43 4.09 33.46
N LEU A 14 0.12 4.27 33.38
CA LEU A 14 -0.58 5.10 32.40
C LEU A 14 -0.33 6.57 32.75
N LEU A 15 0.16 7.37 31.81
CA LEU A 15 0.02 8.83 31.85
C LEU A 15 -0.79 9.28 30.64
N LEU A 16 -2.10 9.41 30.87
CA LEU A 16 -3.02 10.18 30.04
C LEU A 16 -2.80 11.67 30.33
N ALA A 17 -2.60 12.49 29.30
CA ALA A 17 -2.74 13.94 29.37
C ALA A 17 -3.89 14.40 28.46
N PRO A 18 -5.02 14.86 29.03
CA PRO A 18 -6.00 15.66 28.31
C PRO A 18 -6.01 17.11 28.82
N GLY A 19 -6.02 18.08 27.90
CA GLY A 19 -6.25 19.51 28.17
C GLY A 19 -5.27 20.40 27.40
N CYS A 20 -5.65 21.44 26.65
CA CYS A 20 -6.82 22.31 26.79
C CYS A 20 -7.34 22.78 25.41
N THR A 21 -8.65 22.75 25.24
CA THR A 21 -9.36 23.63 24.31
C THR A 21 -9.76 24.90 25.04
N ARG A 22 -9.48 26.08 24.47
CA ARG A 22 -10.31 27.27 24.71
C ARG A 22 -10.21 28.27 23.56
N LYS A 23 -11.38 28.57 23.03
CA LYS A 23 -11.76 29.55 22.02
C LYS A 23 -11.90 30.94 22.67
N THR A 24 -11.92 31.97 21.82
CA THR A 24 -12.51 33.33 21.93
C THR A 24 -11.76 34.50 22.58
N GLY A 25 -11.70 35.61 21.81
CA GLY A 25 -11.59 37.02 22.22
C GLY A 25 -10.47 37.79 21.46
N GLU A 26 -10.61 38.14 20.17
CA GLU A 26 -11.24 39.36 19.59
C GLU A 26 -10.44 40.69 19.85
N ALA A 27 -9.69 41.09 18.80
CA ALA A 27 -9.30 42.40 18.17
C ALA A 27 -9.55 43.77 18.90
N PRO A 28 -9.10 44.97 18.40
CA PRO A 28 -8.57 45.32 17.06
C PRO A 28 -7.43 46.40 16.97
N GLY A 29 -6.90 46.63 15.75
CA GLY A 29 -6.22 47.88 15.37
C GLY A 29 -5.44 47.81 14.04
N PRO A 30 -5.38 48.87 13.20
CA PRO A 30 -5.76 48.80 11.79
C PRO A 30 -4.64 49.12 10.76
N SER A 31 -5.05 49.05 9.47
CA SER A 31 -4.46 49.66 8.26
C SER A 31 -3.31 48.91 7.57
N ASP A 32 -3.35 48.56 6.27
CA ASP A 32 -4.22 49.00 5.16
C ASP A 32 -4.48 47.89 4.13
N ALA A 33 -5.62 48.04 3.46
CA ALA A 33 -6.16 47.20 2.40
C ALA A 33 -5.68 47.63 1.00
N SER A 34 -5.53 46.69 0.08
CA SER A 34 -6.27 46.66 -1.21
C SER A 34 -5.91 45.39 -1.98
N ALA A 35 -6.85 44.44 -2.05
CA ALA A 35 -7.63 44.12 -3.26
C ALA A 35 -6.88 43.15 -4.20
N ALA A 36 -7.10 41.83 -4.05
CA ALA A 36 -8.20 41.07 -4.66
C ALA A 36 -8.00 40.82 -6.17
N THR A 37 -7.60 39.59 -6.50
CA THR A 37 -8.18 38.83 -7.60
C THR A 37 -8.27 37.37 -7.18
N ASP A 38 -9.50 36.88 -6.99
CA ASP A 38 -9.87 35.48 -7.17
C ASP A 38 -9.28 34.93 -8.46
N GLU A 39 -8.63 33.78 -8.41
CA GLU A 39 -8.84 32.76 -9.45
C GLU A 39 -8.43 31.38 -8.95
N ALA A 40 -9.23 30.43 -9.42
CA ALA A 40 -9.36 29.06 -9.04
C ALA A 40 -8.06 28.30 -8.77
N ALA A 41 -8.08 27.59 -7.66
CA ALA A 41 -7.96 26.14 -7.63
C ALA A 41 -7.74 25.50 -9.03
N ARG A 42 -6.47 25.30 -9.38
CA ARG A 42 -6.06 24.19 -10.24
C ARG A 42 -4.94 23.44 -9.54
N THR A 43 -5.27 22.87 -8.39
CA THR A 43 -4.67 21.60 -7.97
C THR A 43 -4.97 20.61 -9.09
N GLY A 44 -3.98 20.42 -9.97
CA GLY A 44 -3.98 19.35 -10.95
C GLY A 44 -4.09 18.03 -10.21
N ALA A 45 -5.33 17.57 -10.07
CA ALA A 45 -5.62 16.19 -9.77
C ALA A 45 -5.05 15.37 -10.91
N SER A 46 -3.83 14.86 -10.72
CA SER A 46 -3.36 13.70 -11.45
C SER A 46 -4.40 12.61 -11.18
N LYS A 47 -5.29 12.44 -12.16
CA LYS A 47 -6.33 11.44 -12.24
C LYS A 47 -5.66 10.06 -12.36
N GLY A 48 -5.01 9.63 -11.28
CA GLY A 48 -4.86 8.23 -10.97
C GLY A 48 -6.18 7.80 -10.38
N ALA A 49 -7.13 7.43 -11.24
CA ALA A 49 -8.29 6.68 -10.80
C ALA A 49 -7.77 5.35 -10.24
N LEU A 50 -7.43 5.33 -8.95
CA LEU A 50 -7.53 4.12 -8.16
C LEU A 50 -9.02 3.82 -8.15
N GLY A 51 -9.44 2.99 -9.09
CA GLY A 51 -10.79 2.45 -9.13
C GLY A 51 -11.07 1.82 -7.78
N ALA A 52 -11.89 2.51 -6.99
CA ALA A 52 -12.60 1.92 -5.88
C ALA A 52 -13.73 1.08 -6.49
N GLU A 53 -13.38 -0.02 -7.14
CA GLU A 53 -14.34 -1.01 -7.61
C GLU A 53 -14.15 -2.26 -6.74
N ASP A 54 -15.11 -2.46 -5.84
CA ASP A 54 -15.27 -3.64 -4.98
C ASP A 54 -14.02 -4.10 -4.20
N ALA A 55 -13.61 -3.31 -3.21
CA ALA A 55 -12.45 -3.62 -2.36
C ALA A 55 -12.58 -4.91 -1.50
N GLY A 56 -13.79 -5.49 -1.41
CA GLY A 56 -14.06 -6.67 -0.59
C GLY A 56 -13.78 -8.01 -1.30
N THR A 57 -14.33 -8.20 -2.50
CA THR A 57 -14.25 -9.50 -3.20
C THR A 57 -13.09 -9.51 -4.20
N GLY A 58 -12.88 -8.42 -4.93
CA GLY A 58 -11.76 -8.30 -5.87
C GLY A 58 -10.39 -8.31 -5.19
N GLY A 59 -10.28 -7.68 -4.02
CA GLY A 59 -9.05 -7.61 -3.24
C GLY A 59 -8.58 -8.98 -2.72
N THR A 60 -9.51 -9.80 -2.24
CA THR A 60 -9.19 -11.15 -1.72
C THR A 60 -8.80 -12.11 -2.84
N ALA A 61 -9.51 -12.09 -3.97
CA ALA A 61 -9.15 -12.88 -5.15
C ALA A 61 -7.78 -12.50 -5.72
N ARG A 62 -7.47 -11.19 -5.75
CA ARG A 62 -6.14 -10.73 -6.17
C ARG A 62 -5.06 -11.19 -5.20
N ALA A 63 -5.25 -11.02 -3.90
CA ALA A 63 -4.28 -11.44 -2.89
C ALA A 63 -4.02 -12.96 -2.95
N ALA A 64 -5.06 -13.78 -3.14
CA ALA A 64 -4.90 -15.22 -3.32
C ALA A 64 -4.08 -15.58 -4.57
N ARG A 65 -4.29 -14.86 -5.68
CA ARG A 65 -3.51 -15.03 -6.91
C ARG A 65 -2.05 -14.61 -6.73
N GLU A 66 -1.80 -13.48 -6.06
CA GLU A 66 -0.45 -13.05 -5.71
C GLU A 66 0.27 -14.08 -4.83
N ALA A 67 -0.41 -14.60 -3.80
CA ALA A 67 0.14 -15.63 -2.93
C ALA A 67 0.48 -16.94 -3.69
N CYS A 68 -0.35 -17.35 -4.64
CA CYS A 68 -0.05 -18.50 -5.50
C CYS A 68 1.22 -18.25 -6.33
N VAL A 69 1.31 -17.07 -6.97
CA VAL A 69 2.46 -16.71 -7.81
C VAL A 69 3.73 -16.64 -6.98
N ASP A 70 3.66 -16.09 -5.77
CA ASP A 70 4.81 -16.03 -4.85
C ASP A 70 5.32 -17.42 -4.49
N ALA A 71 4.40 -18.34 -4.15
CA ALA A 71 4.75 -19.73 -3.86
C ALA A 71 5.33 -20.44 -5.09
N TRP A 72 4.81 -20.15 -6.29
CA TRP A 72 5.35 -20.69 -7.54
C TRP A 72 6.76 -20.18 -7.81
N LEU A 73 7.00 -18.88 -7.69
CA LEU A 73 8.31 -18.25 -7.88
C LEU A 73 9.36 -18.82 -6.92
N GLN A 74 9.01 -18.98 -5.65
CA GLN A 74 9.89 -19.56 -4.64
C GLN A 74 10.29 -21.00 -4.98
N LYS A 75 9.34 -21.83 -5.43
CA LYS A 75 9.62 -23.22 -5.86
C LYS A 75 10.57 -23.27 -7.06
N GLN A 76 10.53 -22.26 -7.94
CA GLN A 76 11.41 -22.16 -9.10
C GLN A 76 12.77 -21.51 -8.80
N GLY A 77 13.02 -21.08 -7.56
CA GLY A 77 14.25 -20.35 -7.22
C GLY A 77 14.35 -19.00 -7.95
N LEU A 78 13.21 -18.34 -8.17
CA LEU A 78 13.12 -17.02 -8.79
C LEU A 78 12.83 -15.95 -7.73
N ASP A 79 13.22 -14.71 -8.03
CA ASP A 79 12.94 -13.54 -7.20
C ASP A 79 11.48 -13.09 -7.30
N ALA A 80 11.15 -11.99 -6.62
CA ALA A 80 9.79 -11.44 -6.58
C ALA A 80 9.24 -11.00 -7.95
N TYR A 81 10.06 -10.89 -8.99
CA TYR A 81 9.65 -10.45 -10.32
C TYR A 81 9.77 -11.54 -11.38
N GLY A 82 10.17 -12.77 -11.01
CA GLY A 82 10.34 -13.87 -11.95
C GLY A 82 11.74 -13.96 -12.58
N ASN A 83 12.72 -13.24 -12.06
CA ASN A 83 14.11 -13.29 -12.51
C ASN A 83 14.94 -14.21 -11.58
N PRO A 84 16.16 -14.59 -11.97
CA PRO A 84 17.04 -15.37 -11.10
C PRO A 84 17.25 -14.68 -9.74
N GLN A 85 17.38 -15.48 -8.69
CA GLN A 85 17.72 -14.95 -7.37
C GLN A 85 19.06 -14.18 -7.41
N GLY A 86 19.12 -13.08 -6.65
CA GLY A 86 20.28 -12.18 -6.65
C GLY A 86 20.35 -11.23 -7.86
N THR A 87 19.30 -11.13 -8.68
CA THR A 87 19.24 -10.12 -9.74
C THR A 87 19.31 -8.72 -9.15
N MET A 88 20.27 -7.92 -9.65
CA MET A 88 20.45 -6.53 -9.26
C MET A 88 19.64 -5.61 -10.19
N TYR A 89 18.86 -4.72 -9.61
CA TYR A 89 18.09 -3.72 -10.35
C TYR A 89 18.66 -2.32 -10.09
N ALA A 90 19.48 -1.83 -11.01
CA ALA A 90 20.00 -0.47 -10.93
C ALA A 90 18.86 0.52 -11.28
N GLY A 91 18.48 1.38 -10.33
CA GLY A 91 17.43 2.39 -10.54
C GLY A 91 16.03 2.03 -10.01
N GLY A 92 15.83 0.87 -9.39
CA GLY A 92 14.55 0.55 -8.74
C GLY A 92 14.06 -0.86 -9.00
N THR A 93 12.80 -1.01 -9.39
CA THR A 93 12.19 -2.32 -9.71
C THR A 93 12.01 -2.43 -11.23
N PRO A 94 11.92 -3.65 -11.79
CA PRO A 94 11.68 -3.81 -13.23
C PRO A 94 10.27 -3.40 -13.67
N LEU A 95 9.43 -2.92 -12.73
CA LEU A 95 8.05 -2.54 -13.00
C LEU A 95 7.90 -1.07 -13.41
N PHE A 96 8.97 -0.29 -13.44
CA PHE A 96 8.92 1.14 -13.79
C PHE A 96 9.80 1.41 -15.03
N ASP A 97 9.21 1.95 -16.08
CA ASP A 97 9.95 2.46 -17.24
C ASP A 97 10.28 3.94 -16.99
N GLU A 98 11.53 4.25 -16.68
CA GLU A 98 11.99 5.63 -16.40
C GLU A 98 11.94 6.55 -17.63
N ARG A 99 11.98 6.00 -18.84
CA ARG A 99 11.93 6.78 -20.08
C ARG A 99 10.52 7.26 -20.38
N THR A 100 9.50 6.47 -20.04
CA THR A 100 8.08 6.83 -20.26
C THR A 100 7.38 7.32 -18.99
N GLY A 101 7.89 6.96 -17.81
CA GLY A 101 7.23 7.19 -16.53
C GLY A 101 6.11 6.20 -16.21
N GLU A 102 5.95 5.13 -16.98
CA GLU A 102 4.87 4.16 -16.81
C GLU A 102 5.22 3.06 -15.81
N ARG A 103 4.19 2.50 -15.16
CA ARG A 103 4.31 1.35 -14.24
C ARG A 103 3.51 0.17 -14.77
N THR A 104 4.10 -1.02 -14.72
CA THR A 104 3.43 -2.28 -15.05
C THR A 104 2.98 -2.99 -13.78
N ASP A 105 1.79 -3.60 -13.81
CA ASP A 105 1.35 -4.45 -12.70
C ASP A 105 2.28 -5.66 -12.54
N ARG A 106 2.54 -6.05 -11.29
CA ARG A 106 3.47 -7.14 -10.99
C ARG A 106 3.02 -8.46 -11.59
N LEU A 107 1.73 -8.81 -11.47
CA LEU A 107 1.22 -10.07 -12.01
C LEU A 107 1.27 -10.06 -13.54
N GLU A 108 0.94 -8.93 -14.17
CA GLU A 108 1.08 -8.76 -15.62
C GLU A 108 2.53 -8.99 -16.08
N PHE A 109 3.49 -8.33 -15.42
CA PHE A 109 4.93 -8.46 -15.72
C PHE A 109 5.41 -9.91 -15.60
N ILE A 110 5.06 -10.58 -14.51
CA ILE A 110 5.43 -11.98 -14.28
C ILE A 110 4.77 -12.88 -15.33
N PHE A 111 3.49 -12.72 -15.61
CA PHE A 111 2.80 -13.62 -16.54
C PHE A 111 3.18 -13.40 -18.01
N LYS A 112 3.72 -12.21 -18.35
CA LYS A 112 4.32 -11.95 -19.65
C LYS A 112 5.64 -12.71 -19.84
N SER A 113 6.44 -12.81 -18.78
CA SER A 113 7.76 -13.46 -18.80
C SER A 113 7.74 -14.96 -18.42
N LYS A 114 6.74 -15.38 -17.64
CA LYS A 114 6.53 -16.72 -17.08
C LYS A 114 5.08 -17.15 -17.29
N PRO A 115 4.68 -17.55 -18.51
CA PRO A 115 3.31 -17.99 -18.79
C PRO A 115 2.92 -19.24 -17.98
N GLU A 116 3.88 -20.04 -17.52
CA GLU A 116 3.67 -21.22 -16.69
C GLU A 116 3.16 -20.84 -15.29
N ALA A 117 3.61 -19.70 -14.75
CA ALA A 117 3.08 -19.15 -13.50
C ALA A 117 1.60 -18.81 -13.63
N ARG A 118 1.19 -18.25 -14.78
CA ARG A 118 -0.21 -17.96 -15.08
C ARG A 118 -1.04 -19.24 -15.11
N GLN A 119 -0.54 -20.29 -15.75
CA GLN A 119 -1.24 -21.57 -15.85
C GLN A 119 -1.36 -22.26 -14.49
N ALA A 120 -0.29 -22.24 -13.68
CA ALA A 120 -0.28 -22.83 -12.35
C ALA A 120 -1.17 -22.08 -11.34
N CYS A 121 -1.37 -20.78 -11.55
CA CYS A 121 -2.11 -19.89 -10.63
C CYS A 121 -3.40 -19.31 -11.22
N ALA A 122 -3.84 -19.81 -12.38
CA ALA A 122 -5.21 -19.65 -12.85
C ALA A 122 -6.09 -20.54 -11.95
N GLY A 123 -6.35 -20.10 -10.71
CA GLY A 123 -7.38 -20.74 -9.88
C GLY A 123 -8.69 -20.86 -10.67
N ASP A 124 -9.54 -21.82 -10.30
CA ASP A 124 -10.73 -22.33 -11.01
C ASP A 124 -11.73 -21.27 -11.54
N ALA A 125 -11.32 -20.36 -12.42
CA ALA A 125 -12.20 -19.48 -13.19
C ALA A 125 -12.95 -20.25 -14.30
N SER A 126 -12.95 -21.59 -14.21
CA SER A 126 -13.56 -22.52 -15.16
C SER A 126 -14.37 -23.63 -14.47
N ALA A 127 -14.58 -23.56 -13.15
CA ALA A 127 -15.50 -24.44 -12.44
C ALA A 127 -16.69 -23.62 -11.92
N GLU A 128 -17.57 -23.23 -12.84
CA GLU A 128 -18.98 -22.93 -12.54
C GLU A 128 -19.86 -23.44 -13.69
#